data_AF-A0A2V9PEE5-F1
#
_entry.id   AF-A0A2V9PEE5-F1
#
_cell.length_a   1.000
_cell.length_b   1.000
_cell.length_c   1.000
_cell.angle_alpha   90.00
_cell.angle_beta   90.00
_cell.angle_gamma   90.00
#
_symmetry.space_group_name_H-M   'P 1'
#
loop_
_entity.id
_entity.type
_entity.pdbx_description
1 polymer ?
#
loop_
_entity_poly.entity_id
_entity_poly.type
_entity_poly.pdbx_seq_one_letter_code
_entity_poly.pdbx_strand_id
1 'polypeptide(L)'
;MITSAGQEIIRYTPPEVRDTAALPNPATEPSAPKDTSSNDELYITGLHLEQYKHATRYPETYWEEALERDPLDSRCNTALGLLKLKRGQFPEAETHLRRAIQRET
;
A
#
# COMPACT_ATOMS: atom_id res chain seq x y z
N MET A 1 -31.97 15.00 -17.40
CA MET A 1 -33.18 14.31 -16.88
C MET A 1 -34.19 15.36 -16.46
N ILE A 2 -35.48 15.21 -16.78
CA ILE A 2 -36.54 16.20 -16.46
C ILE A 2 -37.60 15.59 -15.54
N THR A 3 -38.22 16.42 -14.70
CA THR A 3 -39.39 16.06 -13.89
C THR A 3 -40.65 15.94 -14.76
N SER A 4 -41.72 15.34 -14.21
CA SER A 4 -43.04 15.32 -14.84
C SER A 4 -43.67 16.71 -15.03
N ALA A 5 -43.17 17.73 -14.31
CA ALA A 5 -43.54 19.14 -14.50
C ALA A 5 -42.66 19.88 -15.53
N GLY A 6 -41.80 19.15 -16.26
CA GLY A 6 -40.93 19.71 -17.30
C GLY A 6 -39.67 20.42 -16.79
N GLN A 7 -39.42 20.39 -15.47
CA GLN A 7 -38.27 21.05 -14.87
C GLN A 7 -37.03 20.18 -14.94
N GLU A 8 -35.91 20.75 -15.39
CA GLU A 8 -34.63 20.07 -15.52
C GLU A 8 -34.04 19.73 -14.14
N ILE A 9 -33.70 18.46 -13.94
CA ILE A 9 -33.18 17.94 -12.67
C ILE A 9 -31.65 17.90 -12.70
N ILE A 10 -31.08 17.42 -13.81
CA ILE A 10 -29.63 17.29 -13.99
C ILE A 10 -29.27 17.69 -15.40
N ARG A 11 -28.32 18.63 -15.49
CA ARG A 11 -27.55 19.01 -16.67
C ARG A 11 -26.11 18.58 -16.48
N TYR A 12 -25.56 17.86 -17.45
CA TYR A 12 -24.14 17.52 -17.48
C TYR A 12 -23.45 18.33 -18.57
N THR A 13 -22.42 19.08 -18.20
CA THR A 13 -21.49 19.71 -19.13
C THR A 13 -20.16 18.97 -18.99
N PRO A 14 -19.68 18.26 -20.02
CA PRO A 14 -18.37 17.64 -19.97
C PRO A 14 -17.30 18.72 -19.76
N PRO A 15 -16.29 18.49 -18.90
CA PRO A 15 -15.14 19.37 -18.84
C PRO A 15 -14.42 19.37 -20.19
N GLU A 16 -13.84 20.51 -20.58
CA GLU A 16 -12.94 20.56 -21.73
C GLU A 16 -11.78 19.59 -21.51
N VAL A 17 -11.64 18.62 -22.42
CA VAL A 17 -10.53 17.66 -22.40
C VAL A 17 -9.27 18.43 -22.78
N ARG A 18 -8.46 18.78 -21.77
CA ARG A 18 -7.11 19.29 -22.00
C ARG A 18 -6.23 18.12 -22.42
N ASP A 19 -6.01 18.00 -23.72
CA ASP A 19 -5.23 16.94 -24.37
C ASP A 19 -3.71 17.15 -24.20
N THR A 20 -3.25 17.50 -22.99
CA THR A 20 -1.85 17.89 -22.74
C THR A 20 -1.22 17.33 -21.48
N ALA A 21 -1.95 16.58 -20.65
CA ALA A 21 -1.30 15.79 -19.63
C ALA A 21 -0.77 14.52 -20.30
N ALA A 22 0.55 14.45 -20.52
CA ALA A 22 1.20 13.19 -20.87
C ALA A 22 0.70 12.12 -19.90
N LEU A 23 0.21 10.99 -20.43
CA LEU A 23 -0.20 9.87 -19.59
C LEU A 23 0.94 9.55 -18.61
N PRO A 24 0.65 9.34 -17.32
CA PRO A 24 1.69 8.94 -16.38
C PRO A 24 2.37 7.70 -16.94
N ASN A 25 3.70 7.68 -16.88
CA ASN A 25 4.47 6.53 -17.34
C ASN A 25 3.94 5.27 -16.64
N PRO A 26 3.88 4.13 -17.35
CA PRO A 26 3.52 2.85 -16.74
C PRO A 26 4.30 2.64 -15.45
N ALA A 27 3.64 2.09 -14.43
CA ALA A 27 4.29 1.80 -13.16
C ALA A 27 5.54 0.95 -13.40
N THR A 28 6.71 1.50 -13.07
CA THR A 28 7.97 0.77 -13.11
C THR A 28 7.94 -0.29 -12.01
N GLU A 29 8.41 -1.50 -12.33
CA GLU A 29 8.49 -2.55 -11.34
C GLU A 29 9.44 -2.13 -10.20
N PRO A 30 9.05 -2.29 -8.93
CA PRO A 30 9.94 -1.98 -7.82
C PRO A 30 11.17 -2.89 -7.87
N SER A 31 12.33 -2.38 -7.48
CA SER A 31 13.55 -3.18 -7.29
C SER A 31 13.30 -4.34 -6.33
N ALA A 32 14.07 -5.42 -6.44
CA ALA A 32 13.96 -6.52 -5.48
C ALA A 32 14.31 -6.02 -4.06
N PRO A 33 13.71 -6.60 -3.00
CA PRO A 33 13.94 -6.12 -1.63
C PRO A 33 15.42 -5.99 -1.25
N LYS A 34 16.24 -6.98 -1.63
CA LYS A 34 17.69 -6.99 -1.36
C LYS A 34 18.46 -5.86 -2.03
N ASP A 35 17.97 -5.37 -3.16
CA ASP A 35 18.58 -4.30 -3.93
C ASP A 35 18.09 -2.91 -3.46
N THR A 36 16.99 -2.85 -2.71
CA THR A 36 16.49 -1.62 -2.08
C THR A 36 17.45 -1.20 -0.98
N SER A 37 17.94 0.04 -1.02
CA SER A 37 19.00 0.49 -0.12
C SER A 37 18.48 0.96 1.25
N SER A 38 17.25 1.46 1.31
CA SER A 38 16.69 2.08 2.51
C SER A 38 15.57 1.26 3.14
N ASN A 39 15.54 1.20 4.48
CA ASN A 39 14.43 0.60 5.23
C ASN A 39 13.11 1.34 5.00
N ASP A 40 13.17 2.66 4.84
CA ASP A 40 11.99 3.48 4.55
C ASP A 40 11.43 3.14 3.16
N GLU A 41 12.30 2.94 2.18
CA GLU A 41 11.91 2.59 0.83
C GLU A 41 11.29 1.18 0.77
N LEU A 42 11.84 0.22 1.53
CA LEU A 42 11.24 -1.11 1.70
C LEU A 42 9.82 -1.00 2.27
N TYR A 43 9.64 -0.20 3.34
CA TYR A 43 8.34 0.00 3.96
C TYR A 43 7.31 0.61 2.99
N ILE A 44 7.67 1.72 2.33
CA ILE A 44 6.79 2.42 1.38
C ILE A 44 6.47 1.53 0.17
N THR A 45 7.43 0.74 -0.31
CA THR A 45 7.21 -0.21 -1.41
C THR A 45 6.20 -1.28 -1.00
N GLY A 46 6.36 -1.88 0.19
CA GLY A 46 5.39 -2.84 0.71
C GLY A 46 3.98 -2.25 0.87
N LEU A 47 3.85 -1.01 1.35
CA LEU A 47 2.55 -0.31 1.42
C LEU A 47 1.90 -0.18 0.03
N HIS A 48 2.68 0.23 -0.96
CA HIS A 48 2.20 0.37 -2.33
C HIS A 48 1.72 -0.99 -2.87
N LEU A 49 2.51 -2.05 -2.67
CA LEU A 49 2.15 -3.39 -3.12
C LEU A 49 0.86 -3.92 -2.46
N GLU A 50 0.66 -3.65 -1.17
CA GLU A 50 -0.57 -4.04 -0.45
C GLU A 50 -1.80 -3.30 -0.96
N GLN A 51 -1.66 -1.99 -1.23
CA GLN A 51 -2.75 -1.14 -1.75
C GLN A 51 -3.19 -1.56 -3.16
N TYR A 52 -2.24 -1.81 -4.05
CA TYR A 52 -2.52 -2.02 -5.48
C TYR A 52 -2.66 -3.50 -5.87
N LYS A 53 -2.51 -4.44 -4.94
CA LYS A 53 -2.64 -5.89 -5.14
C LYS A 53 -1.91 -6.37 -6.40
N HIS A 54 -0.61 -6.09 -6.45
CA HIS A 54 0.23 -6.48 -7.59
C HIS A 54 0.15 -7.98 -7.87
N ALA A 55 0.10 -8.34 -9.16
CA ALA A 55 -0.08 -9.74 -9.58
C ALA A 55 1.15 -10.63 -9.32
N THR A 56 2.36 -10.05 -9.24
CA THR A 56 3.63 -10.80 -9.21
C THR A 56 4.52 -10.50 -8.00
N ARG A 57 4.14 -9.54 -7.15
CA ARG A 57 4.94 -9.10 -6.01
C ARG A 57 4.10 -9.10 -4.74
N TYR A 58 4.70 -9.58 -3.66
CA TYR A 58 4.07 -9.66 -2.36
C TYR A 58 4.65 -8.57 -1.45
N PRO A 59 3.82 -7.80 -0.73
CA PRO A 59 4.30 -6.78 0.17
C PRO A 59 5.14 -7.35 1.32
N GLU A 60 4.85 -8.60 1.73
CA GLU A 60 5.56 -9.31 2.79
C GLU A 60 7.06 -9.35 2.59
N THR A 61 7.54 -9.62 1.37
CA THR A 61 8.98 -9.80 1.11
C THR A 61 9.77 -8.51 1.35
N TYR A 62 9.14 -7.34 1.18
CA TYR A 62 9.79 -6.06 1.43
C TYR A 62 9.86 -5.74 2.92
N TRP A 63 8.78 -6.03 3.66
CA TRP A 63 8.77 -5.83 5.10
C TRP A 63 9.65 -6.85 5.84
N GLU A 64 9.75 -8.09 5.34
CA GLU A 64 10.65 -9.11 5.89
C GLU A 64 12.11 -8.69 5.75
N GLU A 65 12.53 -8.24 4.57
CA GLU A 65 13.87 -7.67 4.36
C GLU A 65 14.14 -6.48 5.27
N ALA A 66 13.14 -5.60 5.47
CA ALA A 66 13.29 -4.47 6.37
C ALA A 66 13.50 -4.90 7.83
N LEU A 67 12.84 -5.98 8.26
CA LEU A 67 13.02 -6.57 9.59
C LEU A 67 14.31 -7.39 9.73
N GLU A 68 14.88 -7.91 8.64
CA GLU A 68 16.23 -8.50 8.67
C GLU A 68 17.29 -7.43 9.00
N ARG A 69 17.09 -6.20 8.53
CA ARG A 69 17.99 -5.06 8.76
C ARG A 69 17.74 -4.36 10.08
N ASP A 70 16.48 -4.15 10.42
CA ASP A 70 16.02 -3.52 11.66
C ASP A 70 14.86 -4.33 12.26
N PRO A 71 15.16 -5.32 13.12
CA PRO A 71 14.15 -6.21 13.70
C PRO A 71 13.06 -5.51 14.51
N LEU A 72 13.31 -4.27 14.93
CA LEU A 72 12.40 -3.47 15.75
C LEU A 72 11.75 -2.33 14.96
N ASP A 73 11.82 -2.31 13.62
CA ASP A 73 11.05 -1.35 12.81
C ASP A 73 9.54 -1.52 13.10
N SER A 74 8.96 -0.53 13.76
CA SER A 74 7.59 -0.59 14.26
C SER A 74 6.56 -0.63 13.14
N ARG A 75 6.88 0.01 12.01
CA ARG A 75 6.01 0.11 10.84
C ARG A 75 5.94 -1.24 10.11
N CYS A 76 7.10 -1.85 9.85
CA CYS A 76 7.19 -3.14 9.17
C CYS A 76 6.60 -4.27 10.03
N ASN A 77 6.87 -4.27 11.34
CA ASN A 77 6.23 -5.21 12.26
C ASN A 77 4.71 -5.02 12.32
N THR A 78 4.20 -3.79 12.33
CA THR A 78 2.75 -3.54 12.30
C THR A 78 2.12 -4.05 10.99
N ALA A 79 2.75 -3.76 9.85
CA ALA A 79 2.26 -4.17 8.55
C ALA A 79 2.17 -5.70 8.39
N LEU A 80 3.24 -6.43 8.77
CA LEU A 80 3.24 -7.89 8.79
C LEU A 80 2.23 -8.44 9.81
N GLY A 81 2.16 -7.85 11.01
CA GLY A 81 1.20 -8.25 12.03
C GLY A 81 -0.25 -8.17 11.54
N LEU A 82 -0.64 -7.06 10.89
CA LEU A 82 -1.97 -6.89 10.30
C LEU A 82 -2.25 -7.89 9.17
N LEU A 83 -1.25 -8.18 8.34
CA LEU A 83 -1.40 -9.12 7.24
C LEU A 83 -1.57 -10.57 7.75
N LYS A 84 -0.80 -10.98 8.76
CA LYS A 84 -0.98 -12.27 9.45
C LYS A 84 -2.36 -12.36 10.12
N LEU A 85 -2.80 -11.27 10.75
CA LEU A 85 -4.13 -11.17 11.36
C LEU A 85 -5.25 -11.37 10.33
N LYS A 86 -5.18 -10.69 9.18
CA LYS A 86 -6.15 -10.85 8.06
C LYS A 86 -6.20 -12.29 7.52
N ARG A 87 -5.13 -13.07 7.70
CA ARG A 87 -5.02 -14.48 7.31
C ARG A 87 -5.40 -15.47 8.43
N GLY A 88 -5.76 -14.99 9.62
CA GLY A 88 -6.07 -15.83 10.78
C GLY A 88 -4.84 -16.44 11.46
N GLN A 89 -3.64 -15.94 11.17
CA GLN A 89 -2.37 -16.39 11.74
C GLN A 89 -2.08 -15.60 13.03
N PHE A 90 -2.89 -15.86 14.07
CA PHE A 90 -2.88 -15.06 15.30
C PHE A 90 -1.57 -15.09 16.08
N PRO A 91 -0.89 -16.24 16.30
CA PRO A 91 0.38 -16.27 17.04
C PRO A 91 1.50 -15.46 16.36
N GLU A 92 1.59 -15.54 15.04
CA GLU A 92 2.55 -14.77 14.24
C GLU A 92 2.21 -13.29 14.26
N ALA A 93 0.92 -12.94 14.15
CA ALA A 93 0.45 -11.57 14.24
C ALA A 93 0.82 -10.95 15.60
N GLU A 94 0.56 -11.65 16.71
CA GLU A 94 0.90 -11.18 18.05
C GLU A 94 2.40 -10.94 18.19
N THR A 95 3.24 -11.85 17.69
CA THR A 95 4.70 -11.72 17.76
C THR A 95 5.17 -10.44 17.09
N HIS A 96 4.69 -10.15 15.89
CA HIS A 96 5.04 -8.92 15.18
C HIS A 96 4.50 -7.67 15.89
N LEU A 97 3.23 -7.67 16.30
CA LEU A 97 2.62 -6.51 16.98
C LEU A 97 3.30 -6.21 18.33
N ARG A 98 3.76 -7.23 19.06
CA ARG A 98 4.56 -7.04 20.29
C ARG A 98 5.93 -6.45 20.02
N ARG A 99 6.58 -6.80 18.91
CA ARG A 99 7.85 -6.15 18.51
C ARG A 99 7.64 -4.69 18.10
N ALA A 100 6.52 -4.39 17.45
CA ALA A 100 6.20 -3.02 17.06
C ALA A 100 6.11 -2.06 18.25
N ILE A 101 5.52 -2.51 19.37
CA ILE A 101 5.42 -1.70 20.59
C ILE A 101 6.74 -1.60 21.36
N GLN A 102 7.64 -2.59 21.24
CA GLN A 102 8.89 -2.63 22.00
C GLN A 102 9.81 -1.44 21.71
N ARG A 103 9.73 -0.87 20.50
CA ARG A 103 10.52 0.32 20.13
C ARG A 103 9.93 1.63 20.64
N GLU A 104 8.63 1.68 20.86
CA GLU A 104 7.89 2.89 21.26
C GLU A 104 7.84 3.07 22.79
N THR A 105 8.55 2.23 23.55
CA THR A 105 8.67 2.28 25.02
C THR A 105 10.12 2.33 25.46
#